data_AF-A0A9C8U000-F1
#
_entry.id   AF-A0A9C8U000-F1
#
_cell.length_a   1.000
_cell.length_b   1.000
_cell.length_c   1.000
_cell.angle_alpha   90.00
_cell.angle_beta   90.00
_cell.angle_gamma   90.00
#
_symmetry.space_group_name_H-M   'P 1'
#
loop_
_entity.id
_entity.type
_entity.pdbx_description
1 polymer ?
#
loop_
_entity_poly.entity_id
_entity_poly.type
_entity_poly.pdbx_seq_one_letter_code
_entity_poly.pdbx_strand_id
1 'polypeptide(L)'
;MYFDEIQLLRWMKGDKLAVEYIEMICDVAHKWDDLIDKDKEVSDDSINKLFFDVLIKLPRNIFYRKNFDHLNSVLMNAISNWQIATQMEREGGNYETSIAFILRSSYVDLITQAALICGGNQWACQVGKEVRTITHNETYEGYVKNLAIEKNARLTK
;
A
#
# COMPACT_ATOMS: atom_id res chain seq x y z
N MET A 1 -8.84 4.66 -8.27
CA MET A 1 -8.53 5.16 -6.91
C MET A 1 -9.02 4.10 -5.93
N TYR A 2 -8.16 3.59 -5.05
CA TYR A 2 -8.48 2.41 -4.22
C TYR A 2 -9.47 2.70 -3.09
N PHE A 3 -9.54 3.96 -2.68
CA PHE A 3 -10.47 4.46 -1.68
C PHE A 3 -11.24 5.64 -2.27
N ASP A 4 -12.48 5.81 -1.85
CA ASP A 4 -13.30 6.96 -2.21
C ASP A 4 -12.77 8.26 -1.55
N GLU A 5 -12.82 9.38 -2.27
CA GLU A 5 -12.27 10.67 -1.80
C GLU A 5 -12.98 11.16 -0.52
N ILE A 6 -14.31 11.01 -0.45
CA ILE A 6 -15.09 11.38 0.74
C ILE A 6 -14.64 10.51 1.92
N GLN A 7 -14.38 9.23 1.66
CA GLN A 7 -13.88 8.31 2.68
C GLN A 7 -12.50 8.72 3.21
N LEU A 8 -11.55 9.04 2.32
CA LEU A 8 -10.21 9.49 2.70
C LEU A 8 -10.26 10.80 3.49
N LEU A 9 -11.06 11.77 3.04
CA LEU A 9 -11.25 13.03 3.76
C LEU A 9 -11.80 12.81 5.18
N ARG A 10 -12.77 11.89 5.34
CA ARG A 10 -13.26 11.53 6.67
C ARG A 10 -12.14 10.98 7.53
N TRP A 11 -11.40 9.98 7.03
CA TRP A 11 -10.29 9.36 7.75
C TRP A 11 -9.20 10.35 8.14
N MET A 12 -8.91 11.33 7.30
CA MET A 12 -7.90 12.36 7.55
C MET A 12 -8.44 13.60 8.27
N LYS A 13 -9.65 13.54 8.87
CA LYS A 13 -10.29 14.68 9.56
C LYS A 13 -10.38 15.96 8.71
N GLY A 14 -10.55 15.80 7.40
CA GLY A 14 -10.62 16.90 6.43
C GLY A 14 -9.27 17.46 5.98
N ASP A 15 -8.14 16.90 6.43
CA ASP A 15 -6.81 17.31 5.96
C ASP A 15 -6.56 16.84 4.53
N LYS A 16 -6.70 17.76 3.57
CA LYS A 16 -6.50 17.50 2.14
C LYS A 16 -5.05 17.16 1.79
N LEU A 17 -4.07 17.67 2.54
CA LEU A 17 -2.65 17.38 2.29
C LEU A 17 -2.29 15.96 2.72
N ALA A 18 -2.93 15.48 3.79
CA ALA A 18 -2.85 14.08 4.20
C ALA A 18 -3.49 13.15 3.17
N VAL A 19 -4.66 13.53 2.62
CA VAL A 19 -5.32 12.78 1.54
C VAL A 19 -4.42 12.70 0.30
N GLU A 20 -3.87 13.82 -0.16
CA GLU A 20 -2.94 13.86 -1.31
C GLU A 20 -1.72 12.94 -1.08
N TYR A 21 -1.17 12.93 0.13
CA TYR A 21 -0.09 12.03 0.50
C TYR A 21 -0.50 10.55 0.39
N ILE A 22 -1.65 10.18 0.97
CA ILE A 22 -2.14 8.79 0.98
C ILE A 22 -2.44 8.29 -0.43
N GLU A 23 -3.10 9.11 -1.25
CA GLU A 23 -3.39 8.78 -2.65
C GLU A 23 -2.12 8.50 -3.43
N MET A 24 -1.13 9.40 -3.31
CA MET A 24 0.14 9.27 -3.99
C MET A 24 0.90 8.02 -3.55
N ILE A 25 1.02 7.76 -2.23
CA ILE A 25 1.82 6.62 -1.76
C ILE A 25 1.15 5.27 -2.06
N CYS A 26 -0.19 5.22 -2.09
CA CYS A 26 -0.91 4.01 -2.51
C CYS A 26 -0.79 3.76 -4.02
N ASP A 27 -0.84 4.81 -4.84
CA ASP A 27 -0.58 4.71 -6.29
C ASP A 27 0.84 4.20 -6.55
N VAL A 28 1.82 4.71 -5.80
CA VAL A 28 3.22 4.25 -5.85
C VAL A 28 3.34 2.78 -5.47
N ALA A 29 2.74 2.36 -4.36
CA ALA A 29 2.81 0.98 -3.88
C ALA A 29 2.24 -0.01 -4.90
N HIS A 30 1.05 0.24 -5.44
CA HIS A 30 0.43 -0.65 -6.42
C HIS A 30 1.20 -0.71 -7.73
N LYS A 31 1.72 0.42 -8.24
CA LYS A 31 2.51 0.41 -9.48
C LYS A 31 3.85 -0.27 -9.31
N TRP A 32 4.47 -0.15 -8.13
CA TRP A 32 5.68 -0.91 -7.83
C TRP A 32 5.37 -2.42 -7.83
N ASP A 33 4.27 -2.82 -7.19
CA ASP A 33 3.79 -4.21 -7.21
C ASP A 33 3.59 -4.73 -8.64
N ASP A 34 2.79 -4.04 -9.46
CA ASP A 34 2.52 -4.42 -10.86
C ASP A 34 3.82 -4.55 -11.70
N LEU A 35 4.80 -3.65 -11.51
CA LEU A 35 6.09 -3.69 -12.22
C LEU A 35 6.94 -4.92 -11.85
N ILE A 36 6.83 -5.38 -10.61
CA ILE A 36 7.60 -6.51 -10.09
C ILE A 36 6.88 -7.82 -10.39
N ASP A 37 5.55 -7.81 -10.28
CA ASP A 37 4.72 -8.99 -10.46
C ASP A 37 4.51 -9.34 -11.94
N LYS A 38 4.59 -8.33 -12.82
CA LYS A 38 4.50 -8.44 -14.28
C LYS A 38 3.20 -9.10 -14.76
N ASP A 39 2.17 -9.08 -13.93
CA ASP A 39 0.83 -9.61 -14.18
C ASP A 39 -0.08 -8.58 -14.86
N LYS A 40 0.26 -7.28 -14.76
CA LYS A 40 -0.39 -6.18 -15.47
C LYS A 40 0.59 -5.39 -16.33
N GLU A 41 0.08 -4.84 -17.43
CA GLU A 41 0.82 -3.89 -18.27
C GLU A 41 0.77 -2.50 -17.63
N VAL A 42 1.95 -1.92 -17.37
CA VAL A 42 2.10 -0.55 -16.87
C VAL A 42 2.66 0.30 -18.00
N SER A 43 1.92 1.31 -18.43
CA SER A 43 2.34 2.17 -19.54
C SER A 43 3.58 3.01 -19.21
N ASP A 44 4.36 3.36 -20.22
CA ASP A 44 5.52 4.25 -20.09
C ASP A 44 5.17 5.57 -19.38
N ASP A 45 4.02 6.17 -19.71
CA ASP A 45 3.52 7.38 -19.04
C ASP A 45 3.27 7.16 -17.54
N SER A 46 2.75 5.98 -17.17
CA SER A 46 2.51 5.62 -15.77
C SER A 46 3.83 5.43 -15.01
N ILE A 47 4.84 4.85 -15.66
CA ILE A 47 6.19 4.69 -15.12
C ILE A 47 6.86 6.05 -14.95
N ASN A 48 6.80 6.92 -15.96
CA ASN A 48 7.33 8.28 -15.89
C ASN A 48 6.67 9.09 -14.76
N LYS A 49 5.34 9.01 -14.62
CA LYS A 49 4.60 9.62 -13.52
C LYS A 49 5.03 9.05 -12.17
N LEU A 50 5.18 7.73 -12.04
CA LEU A 50 5.60 7.07 -10.81
C LEU A 50 6.94 7.64 -10.32
N PHE A 51 7.94 7.71 -11.20
CA PHE A 51 9.25 8.25 -10.84
C PHE A 51 9.18 9.75 -10.50
N PHE A 52 8.39 10.54 -11.23
CA PHE A 52 8.19 11.94 -10.88
C PHE A 52 7.53 12.11 -9.50
N ASP A 53 6.54 11.29 -9.19
CA ASP A 53 5.84 11.35 -7.92
C ASP A 53 6.78 10.99 -6.76
N VAL A 54 7.57 9.92 -6.87
CA VAL A 54 8.51 9.49 -5.82
C VAL A 54 9.68 10.46 -5.66
N LEU A 55 10.30 10.90 -6.77
CA LEU A 55 11.52 11.71 -6.72
C LEU A 55 11.24 13.19 -6.47
N ILE A 56 10.09 13.70 -6.90
CA ILE A 56 9.79 15.14 -6.87
C ILE A 56 8.59 15.46 -5.98
N LYS A 57 7.44 14.82 -6.14
CA LYS A 57 6.22 15.22 -5.41
C LYS A 57 6.23 14.77 -3.96
N LEU A 58 6.57 13.52 -3.68
CA LEU A 58 6.63 12.94 -2.34
C LEU A 58 7.53 13.75 -1.40
N PRO A 59 8.81 14.04 -1.72
CA PRO A 59 9.66 14.86 -0.86
C PRO A 59 9.21 16.33 -0.77
N ARG A 60 8.27 16.79 -1.61
CA ARG A 60 7.68 18.13 -1.57
C ARG A 60 6.30 18.19 -0.91
N ASN A 61 5.65 17.06 -0.66
CA ASN A 61 4.34 17.02 -0.04
C ASN A 61 4.42 17.57 1.40
N ILE A 62 3.59 18.56 1.71
CA ILE A 62 3.66 19.33 2.97
C ILE A 62 3.38 18.43 4.17
N PHE A 63 2.37 17.56 4.08
CA PHE A 63 1.99 16.64 5.16
C PHE A 63 3.11 15.64 5.45
N TYR A 64 3.68 15.05 4.40
CA TYR A 64 4.79 14.11 4.54
C TYR A 64 6.03 14.76 5.13
N ARG A 65 6.44 15.93 4.62
CA ARG A 65 7.60 16.67 5.13
C ARG A 65 7.47 17.03 6.61
N LYS A 66 6.28 17.47 7.04
CA LYS A 66 6.03 17.84 8.43
C LYS A 66 6.12 16.63 9.38
N ASN A 67 5.80 15.44 8.88
CA ASN A 67 5.74 14.20 9.67
C ASN A 67 6.78 13.17 9.20
N PHE A 68 7.88 13.64 8.60
CA PHE A 68 8.81 12.80 7.83
C PHE A 68 9.37 11.66 8.66
N ASP A 69 9.97 11.95 9.82
CA ASP A 69 10.62 10.93 10.66
C ASP A 69 9.66 9.79 11.04
N HIS A 70 8.40 10.12 11.30
CA HIS A 70 7.36 9.16 11.63
C HIS A 70 6.90 8.35 10.39
N LEU A 71 6.44 9.03 9.34
CA LEU A 71 5.87 8.38 8.17
C LEU A 71 6.91 7.66 7.31
N ASN A 72 8.13 8.18 7.22
CA ASN A 72 9.24 7.54 6.51
C ASN A 72 9.62 6.22 7.19
N SER A 73 9.62 6.16 8.53
CA SER A 73 9.91 4.92 9.27
C SER A 73 8.85 3.85 8.99
N VAL A 74 7.58 4.24 8.93
CA VAL A 74 6.46 3.35 8.58
C VAL A 74 6.57 2.88 7.13
N LEU A 75 6.91 3.78 6.20
CA LEU A 75 7.11 3.46 4.79
C LEU A 75 8.27 2.47 4.59
N MET A 76 9.38 2.69 5.29
CA MET A 76 10.54 1.78 5.29
C MET A 76 10.14 0.37 5.74
N ASN A 77 9.34 0.26 6.81
CA ASN A 77 8.84 -1.03 7.29
C ASN A 77 7.86 -1.67 6.29
N ALA A 78 6.96 -0.90 5.69
CA ALA A 78 6.01 -1.39 4.70
C ALA A 78 6.72 -1.96 3.47
N ILE A 79 7.74 -1.28 2.96
CA ILE A 79 8.57 -1.76 1.84
C ILE A 79 9.28 -3.06 2.21
N SER A 80 9.89 -3.11 3.40
CA SER A 80 10.60 -4.31 3.87
C SER A 80 9.64 -5.50 4.00
N ASN A 81 8.46 -5.29 4.58
CA ASN A 81 7.43 -6.33 4.72
C ASN A 81 6.91 -6.82 3.37
N TRP A 82 6.71 -5.93 2.40
CA TRP A 82 6.32 -6.32 1.06
C TRP A 82 7.40 -7.19 0.40
N GLN A 83 8.68 -6.80 0.46
CA GLN A 83 9.78 -7.60 -0.08
C GLN A 83 9.89 -8.98 0.57
N ILE A 84 9.77 -9.05 1.91
CA ILE A 84 9.77 -10.31 2.67
C ILE A 84 8.61 -11.19 2.22
N ALA A 85 7.42 -10.62 2.08
CA ALA A 85 6.24 -11.36 1.68
C ALA A 85 6.34 -11.89 0.24
N THR A 86 6.86 -11.09 -0.69
CA THR A 86 7.13 -11.53 -2.07
C THR A 86 8.11 -12.71 -2.09
N GLN A 87 9.13 -12.70 -1.23
CA GLN A 87 10.04 -13.85 -1.10
C GLN A 87 9.31 -15.08 -0.54
N MET A 88 8.53 -14.92 0.53
CA MET A 88 7.72 -15.99 1.13
C MET A 88 6.74 -16.62 0.13
N GLU A 89 6.11 -15.84 -0.74
CA GLU A 89 5.22 -16.35 -1.79
C GLU A 89 5.96 -17.19 -2.84
N ARG A 90 7.19 -16.81 -3.17
CA ARG A 90 7.99 -17.43 -4.25
C ARG A 90 8.69 -18.70 -3.78
N GLU A 91 9.20 -18.70 -2.55
CA GLU A 91 10.08 -19.75 -2.02
C GLU A 91 9.38 -20.65 -0.99
N GLY A 92 8.31 -20.15 -0.35
CA GLY A 92 7.65 -20.81 0.76
C GLY A 92 6.50 -21.74 0.36
N GLY A 93 5.87 -22.34 1.39
CA GLY A 93 4.68 -23.18 1.27
C GLY A 93 3.41 -22.49 1.77
N ASN A 94 2.42 -23.30 2.13
CA ASN A 94 1.10 -22.81 2.58
C ASN A 94 1.20 -21.94 3.85
N TYR A 95 2.13 -22.26 4.75
CA TYR A 95 2.31 -21.51 5.99
C TYR A 95 2.89 -20.12 5.70
N GLU A 96 3.97 -20.04 4.94
CA GLU A 96 4.61 -18.80 4.52
C GLU A 96 3.66 -17.92 3.69
N THR A 97 2.83 -18.54 2.84
CA THR A 97 1.78 -17.83 2.07
C THR A 97 0.77 -17.16 3.00
N SER A 98 0.42 -17.79 4.13
CA SER A 98 -0.49 -17.19 5.11
C SER A 98 0.12 -15.99 5.83
N ILE A 99 1.44 -15.99 6.03
CA ILE A 99 2.17 -14.86 6.59
C ILE A 99 2.25 -13.73 5.54
N ALA A 100 2.60 -14.08 4.30
CA ALA A 100 2.71 -13.13 3.20
C ALA A 100 1.41 -12.36 2.96
N PHE A 101 0.26 -13.04 3.04
CA PHE A 101 -1.07 -12.42 2.94
C PHE A 101 -1.23 -11.22 3.88
N ILE A 102 -0.76 -11.33 5.13
CA ILE A 102 -0.84 -10.25 6.11
C ILE A 102 0.24 -9.20 5.85
N LEU A 103 1.48 -9.61 5.58
CA LEU A 103 2.61 -8.70 5.44
C LEU A 103 2.51 -7.79 4.21
N ARG A 104 1.99 -8.28 3.07
CA ARG A 104 1.87 -7.47 1.84
C ARG A 104 1.00 -6.24 2.01
N SER A 105 0.00 -6.30 2.89
CA SER A 105 -0.87 -5.16 3.18
C SER A 105 -0.26 -4.14 4.15
N SER A 106 1.02 -4.25 4.53
CA SER A 106 1.64 -3.33 5.50
C SER A 106 1.66 -1.86 5.04
N TYR A 107 1.50 -1.57 3.74
CA TYR A 107 1.34 -0.20 3.25
C TYR A 107 0.09 0.49 3.83
N VAL A 108 -0.92 -0.28 4.25
CA VAL A 108 -2.15 0.20 4.90
C VAL A 108 -1.86 0.86 6.25
N ASP A 109 -0.73 0.52 6.88
CA ASP A 109 -0.32 1.19 8.12
C ASP A 109 0.01 2.67 7.88
N LEU A 110 0.41 3.08 6.67
CA LEU A 110 0.58 4.50 6.33
C LEU A 110 -0.73 5.28 6.48
N ILE A 111 -1.87 4.68 6.11
CA ILE A 111 -3.21 5.27 6.26
C ILE A 111 -3.56 5.37 7.74
N THR A 112 -3.31 4.31 8.50
CA THR A 112 -3.57 4.27 9.95
C THR A 112 -2.73 5.31 10.70
N GLN A 113 -1.45 5.46 10.33
CA GLN A 113 -0.55 6.43 10.95
C GLN A 113 -0.83 7.87 10.50
N ALA A 114 -1.28 8.09 9.26
CA ALA A 114 -1.80 9.41 8.87
C ALA A 114 -3.07 9.78 9.65
N ALA A 115 -3.98 8.81 9.87
CA ALA A 115 -5.15 9.02 10.72
C ALA A 115 -4.78 9.29 12.20
N LEU A 116 -3.70 8.67 12.71
CA LEU A 116 -3.14 8.99 14.03
C LEU A 116 -2.70 10.45 14.12
N ILE A 117 -1.97 10.94 13.12
CA ILE A 117 -1.53 12.34 13.06
C ILE A 117 -2.73 13.30 13.00
N CYS A 118 -3.76 12.97 12.21
CA CYS A 118 -4.92 13.84 12.02
C CYS A 118 -5.93 13.80 13.18
N GLY A 119 -6.10 12.65 13.85
CA GLY A 119 -7.23 12.42 14.76
C GLY A 119 -6.90 11.73 16.07
N GLY A 120 -5.63 11.40 16.34
CA GLY A 120 -5.18 10.73 17.55
C GLY A 120 -5.45 9.22 17.57
N ASN A 121 -4.99 8.56 18.65
CA ASN A 121 -4.87 7.10 18.72
C ASN A 121 -6.21 6.35 18.56
N GLN A 122 -7.26 6.78 19.25
CA GLN A 122 -8.57 6.13 19.17
C GLN A 122 -9.14 6.19 17.75
N TRP A 123 -8.96 7.33 17.08
CA TRP A 123 -9.38 7.50 15.71
C TRP A 123 -8.57 6.61 14.75
N ALA A 124 -7.25 6.57 14.92
CA ALA A 124 -6.38 5.69 14.15
C ALA A 124 -6.81 4.23 14.24
N CYS A 125 -7.14 3.73 15.44
CA CYS A 125 -7.62 2.36 15.62
C CYS A 125 -8.94 2.09 14.87
N GLN A 126 -9.86 3.06 14.89
CA GLN A 126 -11.11 2.94 14.14
C GLN A 126 -10.84 2.90 12.62
N VAL A 127 -10.06 3.85 12.11
CA VAL A 127 -9.69 3.90 10.68
C VAL A 127 -8.95 2.62 10.28
N GLY A 128 -7.99 2.18 11.08
CA GLY A 128 -7.20 0.97 10.87
C GLY A 128 -8.05 -0.29 10.71
N LYS A 129 -9.10 -0.44 11.52
CA LYS A 129 -10.08 -1.53 11.38
C LYS A 129 -10.84 -1.44 10.04
N GLU A 130 -11.31 -0.25 9.69
CA GLU A 130 -12.11 -0.05 8.49
C GLU A 130 -11.28 -0.28 7.22
N VAL A 131 -10.09 0.31 7.14
CA VAL A 131 -9.20 0.16 5.97
C VAL A 131 -8.75 -1.29 5.78
N ARG A 132 -8.42 -2.01 6.86
CA ARG A 132 -8.03 -3.43 6.75
C ARG A 132 -9.18 -4.31 6.28
N THR A 133 -10.43 -4.02 6.70
CA THR A 133 -11.62 -4.71 6.20
C THR A 133 -11.76 -4.53 4.68
N ILE A 134 -11.50 -3.32 4.18
CA ILE A 134 -11.58 -3.03 2.75
C ILE A 134 -10.47 -3.73 1.98
N THR A 135 -9.22 -3.63 2.46
CA THR A 135 -8.05 -4.15 1.72
C THR A 135 -7.92 -5.66 1.74
N HIS A 136 -8.53 -6.35 2.71
CA HIS A 136 -8.57 -7.82 2.77
C HIS A 136 -9.92 -8.40 2.34
N ASN A 137 -10.74 -7.63 1.63
CA ASN A 137 -12.07 -8.08 1.20
C ASN A 137 -12.02 -9.26 0.21
N GLU A 138 -10.87 -9.51 -0.44
CA GLU A 138 -10.67 -10.71 -1.27
C GLU A 138 -10.61 -12.01 -0.47
N THR A 139 -10.45 -11.92 0.86
CA THR A 139 -10.20 -13.05 1.78
C THR A 139 -8.91 -13.81 1.50
N TYR A 140 -8.50 -14.65 2.45
CA TYR A 140 -7.33 -15.50 2.25
C TYR A 140 -7.50 -16.49 1.09
N GLU A 141 -8.71 -17.05 0.92
CA GLU A 141 -9.01 -18.00 -0.15
C GLU A 141 -8.90 -17.35 -1.54
N GLY A 142 -9.43 -16.12 -1.68
CA GLY A 142 -9.31 -15.35 -2.92
C GLY A 142 -7.87 -14.99 -3.23
N TYR A 143 -7.11 -14.56 -2.23
CA TYR A 143 -5.68 -14.27 -2.36
C TYR A 143 -4.89 -15.49 -2.86
N VAL A 144 -5.07 -16.68 -2.26
CA VAL A 144 -4.37 -17.91 -2.70
C VAL A 144 -4.71 -18.26 -4.15
N LYS A 145 -5.99 -18.08 -4.55
CA LYS A 145 -6.41 -18.30 -5.94
C LYS A 145 -5.74 -17.32 -6.90
N ASN A 146 -5.69 -16.03 -6.55
CA ASN A 146 -5.07 -14.99 -7.37
C ASN A 146 -3.56 -15.23 -7.52
N LEU A 147 -2.88 -15.56 -6.43
CA LEU A 147 -1.45 -15.87 -6.43
C LEU A 147 -1.12 -17.08 -7.32
N ALA A 148 -1.98 -18.10 -7.36
CA ALA A 148 -1.79 -19.24 -8.26
C ALA A 148 -1.93 -18.85 -9.74
N ILE A 149 -2.88 -17.98 -10.09
CA ILE A 149 -3.05 -17.45 -11.45
C ILE A 149 -1.81 -16.65 -11.87
N GLU A 150 -1.33 -15.78 -10.98
CA GLU A 150 -0.17 -14.94 -11.19
C GLU A 150 1.11 -15.76 -11.43
N LYS A 151 1.35 -16.78 -10.59
CA LYS A 151 2.47 -17.73 -10.76
C LYS A 151 2.45 -18.41 -12.13
N ASN A 152 1.27 -18.82 -12.60
CA ASN A 152 1.13 -19.44 -13.93
C ASN A 152 1.42 -18.44 -15.05
N ALA A 153 0.91 -17.20 -14.96
CA ALA A 153 1.14 -16.17 -15.96
C ALA A 153 2.63 -15.83 -16.13
N ARG A 154 3.39 -15.82 -15.02
CA ARG A 154 4.86 -15.61 -15.04
C ARG A 154 5.64 -16.72 -15.72
N LEU A 155 5.19 -17.97 -15.63
CA LEU A 155 5.86 -19.11 -16.30
C LEU A 155 5.62 -19.14 -17.81
N THR A 156 4.59 -18.44 -18.29
CA THR A 156 4.19 -18.43 -19.71
C THR A 156 4.72 -17.23 -20.51
N LYS A 157 5.43 -16.30 -19.87
CA LYS A 157 6.09 -15.14 -20.50
C LYS A 157 7.59 -15.38 -20.63
#